data_AF-A0A7Y6E5L0-F1
#
_entry.id   AF-A0A7Y6E5L0-F1
#
_cell.length_a   1.000
_cell.length_b   1.000
_cell.length_c   1.000
_cell.angle_alpha   90.00
_cell.angle_beta   90.00
_cell.angle_gamma   90.00
#
_symmetry.space_group_name_H-M   'P 1'
#
loop_
_entity.id
_entity.type
_entity.pdbx_description
1 polymer ?
#
loop_
_entity_poly.entity_id
_entity_poly.type
_entity_poly.pdbx_seq_one_letter_code
_entity_poly.pdbx_strand_id
1 'polypeptide(L)'
;MTVDRHGQQMTDTGVEAAGHLERALDALLFFRPEVVRECAAAVAAAPGSPLAQVFAAYLGLLGTEERDAAAAHEKFGRFRAGLDRASVTPRALAHVDAVSAWLAGDLHEAGRVLGEVSVACPRDALALMVGHQLDFLTGDAVRLRDRVGGVLSAWDEEDPHHGPLLGMYAFGLEEAGHYDRSEVVGLAAVAA
;
A
#
# COMPACT_ATOMS: atom_id res chain seq x y z
N MET A 1 18.10 -12.13 0.97
CA MET A 1 17.13 -11.03 0.80
C MET A 1 16.26 -11.37 -0.40
N THR A 2 14.94 -11.30 -0.25
CA THR A 2 13.98 -11.56 -1.33
C THR A 2 13.63 -10.22 -1.99
N VAL A 3 13.25 -10.23 -3.26
CA VAL A 3 12.71 -9.07 -3.97
C VAL A 3 11.28 -9.33 -4.41
N ASP A 4 10.46 -8.29 -4.45
CA ASP A 4 9.10 -8.32 -5.00
C ASP A 4 9.13 -8.27 -6.54
N ARG A 5 7.96 -8.40 -7.20
CA ARG A 5 7.85 -8.43 -8.67
C ARG A 5 8.36 -7.15 -9.33
N HIS A 6 8.39 -6.04 -8.60
CA HIS A 6 8.86 -4.73 -9.07
C HIS A 6 10.33 -4.48 -8.69
N GLY A 7 11.04 -5.49 -8.18
CA GLY A 7 12.46 -5.42 -7.84
C GLY A 7 12.76 -4.77 -6.49
N GLN A 8 11.75 -4.53 -5.64
CA GLN A 8 11.97 -3.91 -4.33
C GLN A 8 12.37 -4.96 -3.29
N GLN A 9 13.34 -4.61 -2.45
CA GLN A 9 13.85 -5.52 -1.41
C GLN A 9 12.85 -5.75 -0.28
N MET A 10 12.80 -7.00 0.20
CA MET A 10 11.97 -7.45 1.32
C MET A 10 12.85 -8.08 2.41
N THR A 11 12.96 -7.40 3.56
CA THR A 11 13.69 -7.89 4.74
C THR A 11 12.96 -9.09 5.36
N ASP A 12 13.70 -10.14 5.73
CA ASP A 12 13.23 -11.31 6.50
C ASP A 12 11.92 -11.96 6.02
N THR A 13 11.68 -11.93 4.71
CA THR A 13 10.41 -12.40 4.13
C THR A 13 10.52 -13.82 3.56
N GLY A 14 11.64 -14.22 2.97
CA GLY A 14 11.75 -15.51 2.29
C GLY A 14 10.88 -15.59 1.02
N VAL A 15 10.95 -16.71 0.29
CA VAL A 15 10.25 -16.86 -1.01
C VAL A 15 8.76 -17.13 -0.83
N GLU A 16 8.39 -17.93 0.18
CA GLU A 16 7.01 -18.31 0.45
C GLU A 16 6.15 -17.10 0.85
N ALA A 17 6.57 -16.33 1.85
CA ALA A 17 5.82 -15.15 2.28
C ALA A 17 5.81 -14.06 1.21
N ALA A 18 6.87 -13.92 0.42
CA ALA A 18 6.88 -13.00 -0.72
C ALA A 18 5.79 -13.38 -1.73
N GLY A 19 5.67 -14.66 -2.10
CA GLY A 19 4.60 -15.13 -2.99
C GLY A 19 3.19 -14.86 -2.44
N HIS A 20 2.99 -14.94 -1.11
CA HIS A 20 1.72 -14.55 -0.48
C HIS A 20 1.49 -13.05 -0.51
N LEU A 21 2.52 -12.22 -0.25
CA LEU A 21 2.40 -10.76 -0.31
C LEU A 21 2.07 -10.27 -1.71
N GLU A 22 2.64 -10.91 -2.73
CA GLU A 22 2.33 -10.64 -4.13
C GLU A 22 0.85 -10.88 -4.46
N ARG A 23 0.32 -12.04 -4.04
CA ARG A 23 -1.11 -12.36 -4.23
C ARG A 23 -2.02 -11.48 -3.38
N ALA A 24 -1.59 -11.10 -2.18
CA ALA A 24 -2.34 -10.18 -1.33
C ALA A 24 -2.42 -8.80 -1.97
N LEU A 25 -1.32 -8.30 -2.57
CA LEU A 25 -1.29 -7.02 -3.25
C LEU A 25 -2.15 -7.04 -4.51
N ASP A 26 -2.08 -8.11 -5.32
CA ASP A 26 -3.02 -8.33 -6.44
C ASP A 26 -4.48 -8.27 -5.94
N ALA A 27 -4.80 -9.04 -4.89
CA ALA A 27 -6.15 -9.07 -4.36
C ALA A 27 -6.59 -7.71 -3.80
N LEU A 28 -5.70 -6.93 -3.18
CA LEU A 28 -6.00 -5.59 -2.69
C LEU A 28 -6.36 -4.65 -3.85
N LEU A 29 -5.52 -4.59 -4.89
CA LEU A 29 -5.71 -3.69 -6.04
C LEU A 29 -6.97 -4.02 -6.85
N PHE A 30 -7.33 -5.30 -6.92
CA PHE A 30 -8.54 -5.76 -7.61
C PHE A 30 -9.75 -5.96 -6.68
N PHE A 31 -9.67 -5.47 -5.42
CA PHE A 31 -10.74 -5.58 -4.42
C PHE A 31 -11.31 -7.01 -4.23
N ARG A 32 -10.41 -8.01 -4.21
CA ARG A 32 -10.78 -9.42 -4.07
C ARG A 32 -10.64 -9.89 -2.61
N PRO A 33 -11.55 -10.74 -2.11
CA PRO A 33 -11.57 -11.16 -0.70
C PRO A 33 -10.36 -12.01 -0.28
N GLU A 34 -9.62 -12.58 -1.23
CA GLU A 34 -8.41 -13.38 -0.99
C GLU A 34 -7.33 -12.60 -0.23
N VAL A 35 -7.35 -11.25 -0.30
CA VAL A 35 -6.38 -10.37 0.37
C VAL A 35 -6.19 -10.73 1.84
N VAL A 36 -7.28 -11.04 2.55
CA VAL A 36 -7.23 -11.40 3.98
C VAL A 36 -6.49 -12.72 4.20
N ARG A 37 -6.80 -13.74 3.39
CA ARG A 37 -6.17 -15.06 3.50
C ARG A 37 -4.69 -15.01 3.14
N GLU A 38 -4.35 -14.35 2.03
CA GLU A 38 -2.97 -14.26 1.56
C GLU A 38 -2.10 -13.44 2.52
N CYS A 39 -2.62 -12.34 3.06
CA CYS A 39 -1.91 -11.56 4.06
C CYS A 39 -1.67 -12.36 5.36
N ALA A 40 -2.68 -13.10 5.83
CA ALA A 40 -2.52 -13.96 7.00
C ALA A 40 -1.49 -15.08 6.77
N ALA A 41 -1.48 -15.69 5.58
CA ALA A 41 -0.50 -16.69 5.21
C ALA A 41 0.93 -16.12 5.11
N ALA A 42 1.10 -14.91 4.59
CA ALA A 42 2.39 -14.22 4.59
C ALA A 42 2.94 -14.01 6.01
N VAL A 43 2.10 -13.54 6.94
CA VAL A 43 2.49 -13.36 8.35
C VAL A 43 2.83 -14.70 9.01
N ALA A 44 2.08 -15.76 8.71
CA ALA A 44 2.35 -17.09 9.26
C ALA A 44 3.69 -17.67 8.74
N ALA A 45 3.99 -17.49 7.45
CA ALA A 45 5.22 -17.97 6.83
C ALA A 45 6.46 -17.16 7.24
N ALA A 46 6.32 -15.85 7.47
CA ALA A 46 7.41 -14.99 7.91
C ALA A 46 6.96 -13.99 8.99
N PRO A 47 6.81 -14.43 10.27
CA PRO A 47 6.35 -13.55 11.34
C PRO A 47 7.27 -12.35 11.62
N GLY A 48 8.55 -12.44 11.26
CA GLY A 48 9.54 -11.37 11.38
C GLY A 48 9.58 -10.40 10.19
N SER A 49 8.86 -10.68 9.09
CA SER A 49 8.85 -9.83 7.91
C SER A 49 8.17 -8.48 8.21
N PRO A 50 8.89 -7.34 8.10
CA PRO A 50 8.29 -6.04 8.32
C PRO A 50 7.14 -5.77 7.35
N LEU A 51 7.30 -6.14 6.07
CA LEU A 51 6.26 -5.90 5.06
C LEU A 51 5.02 -6.79 5.27
N ALA A 52 5.17 -8.04 5.74
CA ALA A 52 4.01 -8.87 6.06
C ALA A 52 3.19 -8.28 7.23
N GLN A 53 3.87 -7.80 8.26
CA GLN A 53 3.25 -7.20 9.44
C GLN A 53 2.61 -5.85 9.13
N VAL A 54 3.29 -5.03 8.32
CA VAL A 54 2.76 -3.76 7.79
C VAL A 54 1.48 -3.98 6.99
N PHE A 55 1.49 -4.93 6.04
CA PHE A 55 0.31 -5.18 5.20
C PHE A 55 -0.87 -5.63 6.09
N ALA A 56 -0.64 -6.55 7.03
CA ALA A 56 -1.69 -6.99 7.96
C ALA A 56 -2.25 -5.83 8.79
N ALA A 57 -1.41 -4.90 9.23
CA ALA A 57 -1.85 -3.72 9.96
C ALA A 57 -2.65 -2.76 9.07
N TYR A 58 -2.21 -2.50 7.83
CA TYR A 58 -2.98 -1.69 6.88
C TYR A 58 -4.36 -2.29 6.59
N LEU A 59 -4.49 -3.61 6.43
CA LEU A 59 -5.80 -4.23 6.22
C LEU A 59 -6.75 -3.99 7.39
N GLY A 60 -6.26 -4.06 8.63
CA GLY A 60 -7.06 -3.74 9.81
C GLY A 60 -7.45 -2.26 9.92
N LEU A 61 -6.72 -1.36 9.25
CA LEU A 61 -6.97 0.08 9.25
C LEU A 61 -7.88 0.52 8.08
N LEU A 62 -7.67 -0.06 6.89
CA LEU A 62 -8.40 0.30 5.66
C LEU A 62 -9.90 -0.02 5.74
N GLY A 63 -10.29 -1.03 6.52
CA GLY A 63 -11.70 -1.34 6.76
C GLY A 63 -12.43 -0.28 7.58
N THR A 64 -11.72 0.61 8.27
CA THR A 64 -12.26 1.63 9.21
C THR A 64 -13.15 1.06 10.33
N GLU A 65 -13.06 -0.24 10.57
CA GLU A 65 -13.78 -0.95 11.63
C GLU A 65 -12.98 -0.89 12.94
N GLU A 66 -13.60 -0.37 14.01
CA GLU A 66 -12.93 -0.17 15.32
C GLU A 66 -12.29 -1.47 15.85
N ARG A 67 -13.00 -2.61 15.69
CA ARG A 67 -12.54 -3.92 16.16
C ARG A 67 -11.28 -4.38 15.43
N ASP A 68 -11.23 -4.17 14.11
CA ASP A 68 -10.10 -4.59 13.28
C ASP A 68 -8.90 -3.66 13.50
N ALA A 69 -9.15 -2.35 13.66
CA ALA A 69 -8.12 -1.38 14.00
C ALA A 69 -7.50 -1.66 15.38
N ALA A 70 -8.31 -2.02 16.38
CA ALA A 70 -7.83 -2.41 17.71
C ALA A 70 -6.98 -3.69 17.65
N ALA A 71 -7.43 -4.71 16.90
CA ALA A 71 -6.67 -5.94 16.71
C ALA A 71 -5.34 -5.70 15.97
N ALA A 72 -5.34 -4.81 14.97
CA ALA A 72 -4.12 -4.38 14.27
C ALA A 72 -3.17 -3.66 15.21
N HIS A 73 -3.66 -2.73 16.05
CA HIS A 73 -2.86 -2.02 17.04
C HIS A 73 -2.12 -2.97 17.98
N GLU A 74 -2.83 -3.95 18.53
CA GLU A 74 -2.26 -4.92 19.47
C GLU A 74 -1.20 -5.82 18.79
N LYS A 75 -1.52 -6.40 17.62
CA LYS A 75 -0.62 -7.31 16.90
C LYS A 75 0.62 -6.58 16.37
N PHE A 76 0.42 -5.44 15.72
CA PHE A 76 1.51 -4.65 15.16
C PHE A 76 2.39 -4.04 16.26
N GLY A 77 1.79 -3.61 17.38
CA GLY A 77 2.52 -3.12 18.55
C GLY A 77 3.52 -4.14 19.10
N ARG A 78 3.12 -5.41 19.20
CA ARG A 78 4.01 -6.51 19.60
C ARG A 78 5.18 -6.71 18.63
N PHE A 79 4.89 -6.76 17.33
CA PHE A 79 5.92 -6.88 16.30
C PHE A 79 6.90 -5.72 16.38
N ARG A 80 6.40 -4.49 16.40
CA ARG A 80 7.20 -3.26 16.41
C ARG A 80 8.11 -3.16 17.63
N ALA A 81 7.67 -3.64 18.80
CA ALA A 81 8.47 -3.64 20.01
C ALA A 81 9.72 -4.54 19.92
N GLY A 82 9.69 -5.59 19.09
CA GLY A 82 10.81 -6.50 18.85
C GLY A 82 11.60 -6.21 17.57
N LEU A 83 11.24 -5.17 16.81
CA LEU A 83 11.86 -4.87 15.53
C LEU A 83 13.23 -4.22 15.71
N ASP A 84 14.28 -4.89 15.23
CA ASP A 84 15.59 -4.26 15.04
C ASP A 84 15.54 -3.32 13.82
N ARG A 85 15.26 -2.05 14.06
CA ARG A 85 15.14 -1.04 13.01
C ARG A 85 16.41 -0.89 12.17
N ALA A 86 17.59 -1.24 12.68
CA ALA A 86 18.85 -1.10 11.95
C ALA A 86 19.03 -2.15 10.83
N SER A 87 18.28 -3.25 10.88
CA SER A 87 18.33 -4.32 9.88
C SER A 87 17.26 -4.21 8.79
N VAL A 88 16.37 -3.20 8.88
CA VAL A 88 15.24 -2.99 7.98
C VAL A 88 15.61 -2.01 6.86
N THR A 89 15.16 -2.27 5.63
CA THR A 89 15.38 -1.34 4.51
C THR A 89 14.65 0.00 4.75
N PRO A 90 15.14 1.13 4.21
CA PRO A 90 14.49 2.42 4.36
C PRO A 90 13.01 2.42 3.95
N ARG A 91 12.67 1.74 2.85
CA ARG A 91 11.29 1.55 2.37
C ARG A 91 10.40 0.87 3.42
N ALA A 92 10.83 -0.30 3.91
CA ALA A 92 10.06 -1.06 4.88
C ALA A 92 9.95 -0.32 6.23
N LEU A 93 10.97 0.44 6.62
CA LEU A 93 10.93 1.27 7.81
C LEU A 93 9.94 2.43 7.68
N ALA A 94 9.90 3.09 6.52
CA ALA A 94 8.92 4.15 6.24
C ALA A 94 7.48 3.62 6.31
N HIS A 95 7.23 2.40 5.81
CA HIS A 95 5.94 1.74 6.00
C HIS A 95 5.61 1.48 7.48
N VAL A 96 6.57 1.00 8.27
CA VAL A 96 6.39 0.80 9.72
C VAL A 96 6.04 2.12 10.42
N ASP A 97 6.67 3.21 10.01
CA ASP A 97 6.43 4.54 10.56
C ASP A 97 5.06 5.08 10.13
N ALA A 98 4.64 4.87 8.88
CA ALA A 98 3.29 5.21 8.41
C ALA A 98 2.17 4.45 9.13
N VAL A 99 2.31 3.12 9.32
CA VAL A 99 1.37 2.33 10.13
C VAL A 99 1.33 2.85 11.56
N SER A 100 2.50 3.16 12.14
CA SER A 100 2.60 3.67 13.50
C SER A 100 1.87 5.01 13.68
N ALA A 101 2.00 5.93 12.72
CA ALA A 101 1.30 7.21 12.72
C ALA A 101 -0.22 7.01 12.61
N TRP A 102 -0.68 6.17 11.68
CA TRP A 102 -2.11 5.90 11.51
C TRP A 102 -2.72 5.24 12.75
N LEU A 103 -2.06 4.26 13.35
CA LEU A 103 -2.49 3.63 14.60
C LEU A 103 -2.53 4.59 15.80
N ALA A 104 -1.80 5.72 15.73
CA ALA A 104 -1.85 6.79 16.71
C ALA A 104 -2.93 7.84 16.40
N GLY A 105 -3.68 7.69 15.30
CA GLY A 105 -4.72 8.61 14.85
C GLY A 105 -4.23 9.72 13.93
N ASP A 106 -2.94 9.72 13.53
CA ASP A 106 -2.37 10.73 12.65
C ASP A 106 -2.35 10.26 11.19
N LEU A 107 -3.51 10.39 10.53
CA LEU A 107 -3.68 10.01 9.13
C LEU A 107 -2.88 10.92 8.18
N HIS A 108 -2.70 12.20 8.54
CA HIS A 108 -1.96 13.16 7.73
C HIS A 108 -0.47 12.79 7.69
N GLU A 109 0.11 12.45 8.84
CA GLU A 109 1.50 11.99 8.89
C GLU A 109 1.68 10.66 8.16
N ALA A 110 0.77 9.71 8.33
CA ALA A 110 0.80 8.45 7.59
C ALA A 110 0.78 8.69 6.06
N GLY A 111 -0.13 9.56 5.59
CA GLY A 111 -0.23 9.93 4.18
C GLY A 111 0.99 10.70 3.67
N ARG A 112 1.60 11.55 4.51
CA ARG A 112 2.86 12.25 4.22
C ARG A 112 4.00 11.27 4.01
N VAL A 113 4.23 10.36 4.95
CA VAL A 113 5.29 9.34 4.88
C VAL A 113 5.11 8.45 3.65
N LEU A 114 3.90 7.97 3.38
CA LEU A 114 3.64 7.18 2.17
C LEU A 114 3.85 7.98 0.88
N GLY A 115 3.64 9.30 0.90
CA GLY A 115 3.98 10.19 -0.22
C GLY A 115 5.48 10.17 -0.52
N GLU A 116 6.32 10.20 0.52
CA GLU A 116 7.77 10.11 0.38
C GLU A 116 8.19 8.74 -0.16
N VAL A 117 7.52 7.65 0.27
CA VAL A 117 7.73 6.31 -0.29
C VAL A 117 7.36 6.26 -1.77
N SER A 118 6.21 6.81 -2.18
CA SER A 118 5.81 6.86 -3.59
C SER A 118 6.83 7.60 -4.46
N VAL A 119 7.46 8.66 -3.96
CA VAL A 119 8.52 9.38 -4.70
C VAL A 119 9.83 8.56 -4.75
N ALA A 120 10.26 7.98 -3.64
CA ALA A 120 11.52 7.24 -3.55
C ALA A 120 11.45 5.86 -4.23
N CYS A 121 10.26 5.25 -4.25
CA CYS A 121 9.97 3.92 -4.76
C CYS A 121 8.68 3.98 -5.60
N PRO A 122 8.73 4.55 -6.82
CA PRO A 122 7.53 4.81 -7.63
C PRO A 122 6.77 3.54 -8.05
N ARG A 123 7.41 2.37 -8.00
CA ARG A 123 6.80 1.06 -8.24
C ARG A 123 6.30 0.35 -6.97
N ASP A 124 6.20 1.06 -5.85
CA ASP A 124 5.65 0.52 -4.61
C ASP A 124 4.12 0.61 -4.60
N ALA A 125 3.46 -0.38 -5.21
CA ALA A 125 2.01 -0.42 -5.32
C ALA A 125 1.29 -0.41 -3.96
N LEU A 126 1.89 -0.98 -2.90
CA LEU A 126 1.29 -0.93 -1.57
C LEU A 126 1.26 0.50 -1.02
N ALA A 127 2.37 1.24 -1.16
CA ALA A 127 2.43 2.65 -0.75
C ALA A 127 1.46 3.52 -1.57
N LEU A 128 1.32 3.26 -2.87
CA LEU A 128 0.37 3.96 -3.73
C LEU A 128 -1.07 3.69 -3.28
N MET A 129 -1.47 2.43 -3.13
CA MET A 129 -2.85 2.06 -2.77
C MET A 129 -3.23 2.58 -1.39
N VAL A 130 -2.38 2.38 -0.38
CA VAL A 130 -2.68 2.81 0.99
C VAL A 130 -2.61 4.33 1.12
N GLY A 131 -1.63 4.96 0.48
CA GLY A 131 -1.49 6.41 0.47
C GLY A 131 -2.67 7.10 -0.21
N HIS A 132 -3.17 6.53 -1.31
CA HIS A 132 -4.36 7.00 -2.01
C HIS A 132 -5.60 6.94 -1.09
N GLN A 133 -5.81 5.85 -0.36
CA GLN A 133 -6.92 5.79 0.60
C GLN A 133 -6.78 6.79 1.74
N LEU A 134 -5.57 7.06 2.24
CA LEU A 134 -5.36 8.09 3.26
C LEU A 134 -5.65 9.50 2.73
N ASP A 135 -5.22 9.81 1.50
CA ASP A 135 -5.50 11.10 0.88
C ASP A 135 -7.03 11.28 0.69
N PHE A 136 -7.75 10.23 0.31
CA PHE A 136 -9.21 10.24 0.22
C PHE A 136 -9.88 10.45 1.60
N LEU A 137 -9.49 9.65 2.61
CA LEU A 137 -10.03 9.75 3.97
C LEU A 137 -9.78 11.11 4.63
N THR A 138 -8.73 11.81 4.22
CA THR A 138 -8.38 13.15 4.72
C THR A 138 -8.90 14.29 3.83
N GLY A 139 -9.52 13.97 2.68
CA GLY A 139 -10.08 14.95 1.75
C GLY A 139 -9.04 15.72 0.92
N ASP A 140 -7.80 15.23 0.82
CA ASP A 140 -6.75 15.87 0.03
C ASP A 140 -6.81 15.42 -1.43
N ALA A 141 -7.75 16.01 -2.19
CA ALA A 141 -7.96 15.68 -3.61
C ALA A 141 -6.72 15.94 -4.49
N VAL A 142 -5.87 16.91 -4.12
CA VAL A 142 -4.65 17.22 -4.88
C VAL A 142 -3.64 16.09 -4.71
N ARG A 143 -3.36 15.68 -3.47
CA ARG A 143 -2.47 14.55 -3.20
C ARG A 143 -3.01 13.25 -3.78
N LEU A 144 -4.32 13.02 -3.67
CA LEU A 144 -4.98 11.83 -4.21
C LEU A 144 -4.68 11.66 -5.71
N ARG A 145 -4.88 12.73 -6.50
CA ARG A 145 -4.54 12.78 -7.92
C ARG A 145 -3.04 12.65 -8.18
N ASP A 146 -2.24 13.46 -7.50
CA ASP A 146 -0.82 13.64 -7.83
C ASP A 146 0.06 12.47 -7.36
N ARG A 147 -0.35 11.73 -6.32
CA ARG A 147 0.36 10.53 -5.85
C ARG A 147 0.49 9.49 -6.95
N VAL A 148 -0.61 9.19 -7.64
CA VAL A 148 -0.63 8.19 -8.70
C VAL A 148 -0.12 8.82 -9.99
N GLY A 149 -0.67 9.98 -10.38
CA GLY A 149 -0.28 10.67 -11.60
C GLY A 149 1.22 11.01 -11.68
N GLY A 150 1.85 11.29 -10.55
CA GLY A 150 3.27 11.60 -10.44
C GLY A 150 4.21 10.41 -10.66
N VAL A 151 3.70 9.18 -10.54
CA VAL A 151 4.52 7.97 -10.68
C VAL A 151 4.18 7.10 -11.89
N LEU A 152 3.06 7.34 -12.59
CA LEU A 152 2.61 6.49 -13.70
C LEU A 152 3.68 6.26 -14.78
N SER A 153 4.52 7.25 -15.08
CA SER A 153 5.61 7.11 -16.06
C SER A 153 6.69 6.08 -15.67
N ALA A 154 6.73 5.66 -14.40
CA ALA A 154 7.62 4.61 -13.93
C ALA A 154 7.03 3.21 -14.15
N TRP A 155 5.75 3.07 -14.49
CA TRP A 155 5.06 1.79 -14.66
C TRP A 155 4.99 1.37 -16.12
N ASP A 156 5.15 0.08 -16.35
CA ASP A 156 4.97 -0.54 -17.67
C ASP A 156 3.47 -0.59 -18.00
N GLU A 157 3.08 -0.41 -19.26
CA GLU A 157 1.67 -0.48 -19.69
C GLU A 157 1.19 -1.94 -19.68
N GLU A 158 2.11 -2.88 -19.90
CA GLU A 158 1.88 -4.31 -19.84
C GLU A 158 1.91 -4.90 -18.41
N ASP A 159 2.17 -4.08 -17.39
CA ASP A 159 2.12 -4.51 -16.00
C ASP A 159 0.67 -4.85 -15.58
N PRO A 160 0.40 -6.00 -14.94
CA PRO A 160 -0.95 -6.36 -14.51
C PRO A 160 -1.57 -5.38 -13.50
N HIS A 161 -0.79 -4.49 -12.88
CA HIS A 161 -1.27 -3.43 -11.99
C HIS A 161 -1.55 -2.11 -12.71
N HIS A 162 -1.24 -1.99 -14.00
CA HIS A 162 -1.42 -0.74 -14.75
C HIS A 162 -2.88 -0.29 -14.78
N GLY A 163 -3.82 -1.18 -15.12
CA GLY A 163 -5.26 -0.90 -15.11
C GLY A 163 -5.77 -0.38 -13.76
N PRO A 164 -5.52 -1.08 -12.63
CA PRO A 164 -5.84 -0.57 -11.29
C PRO A 164 -5.25 0.82 -10.98
N LEU A 165 -3.98 1.07 -11.35
CA LEU A 165 -3.34 2.38 -11.14
C LEU A 165 -4.00 3.48 -11.98
N LEU A 166 -4.37 3.21 -13.24
CA LEU A 166 -5.14 4.14 -14.04
C LEU A 166 -6.51 4.43 -13.41
N GLY A 167 -7.17 3.41 -12.86
CA GLY A 167 -8.44 3.57 -12.13
C GLY A 167 -8.30 4.51 -10.91
N MET A 168 -7.25 4.32 -10.10
CA MET A 168 -6.93 5.22 -9.00
C MET A 168 -6.65 6.65 -9.48
N TYR A 169 -5.90 6.81 -10.58
CA TYR A 169 -5.63 8.13 -11.15
C TYR A 169 -6.88 8.81 -11.69
N ALA A 170 -7.76 8.08 -12.38
CA ALA A 170 -9.05 8.58 -12.85
C ALA A 170 -9.93 9.07 -11.70
N PHE A 171 -9.98 8.31 -10.60
CA PHE A 171 -10.69 8.71 -9.40
C PHE A 171 -10.11 10.01 -8.79
N GLY A 172 -8.79 10.11 -8.65
CA GLY A 172 -8.16 11.34 -8.18
C GLY A 172 -8.39 12.54 -9.12
N LEU A 173 -8.46 12.33 -10.44
CA LEU A 173 -8.82 13.36 -11.41
C LEU A 173 -10.26 13.85 -11.19
N GLU A 174 -11.21 12.95 -10.96
CA GLU A 174 -12.62 13.27 -10.69
C GLU A 174 -12.76 14.11 -9.42
N GLU A 175 -12.16 13.66 -8.31
CA GLU A 175 -12.19 14.35 -7.02
C GLU A 175 -11.54 15.76 -7.09
N ALA A 176 -10.60 15.95 -8.02
CA ALA A 176 -9.95 17.24 -8.29
C ALA A 176 -10.66 18.08 -9.37
N GLY A 177 -11.84 17.65 -9.87
CA GLY A 177 -12.68 18.38 -10.82
C GLY A 177 -12.27 18.26 -12.30
N HIS A 178 -11.39 17.32 -12.65
CA HIS A 178 -10.92 17.08 -14.03
C HIS A 178 -11.75 16.00 -14.73
N TYR A 179 -13.08 16.17 -14.78
CA TYR A 179 -14.02 15.13 -15.22
C TYR A 179 -13.75 14.56 -16.62
N ASP A 180 -13.54 15.42 -17.62
CA ASP A 180 -13.26 14.96 -19.00
C ASP A 180 -12.00 14.08 -19.07
N ARG A 181 -10.99 14.41 -18.27
CA ARG A 181 -9.75 13.62 -18.20
C ARG A 181 -9.96 12.33 -17.42
N SER A 182 -10.75 12.38 -16.35
CA SER A 182 -11.11 11.21 -15.56
C SER A 182 -11.81 10.15 -16.43
N GLU A 183 -12.77 10.56 -17.27
CA GLU A 183 -13.47 9.64 -18.17
C GLU A 183 -12.51 8.94 -19.14
N VAL A 184 -11.62 9.70 -19.80
CA VAL A 184 -10.63 9.14 -20.73
C VAL A 184 -9.72 8.13 -20.02
N VAL A 185 -9.19 8.48 -18.85
CA VAL A 185 -8.29 7.59 -18.09
C VAL A 185 -9.04 6.38 -17.54
N GLY A 186 -10.28 6.55 -17.08
CA GLY A 186 -11.12 5.46 -16.58
C GLY A 186 -11.46 4.44 -17.67
N LEU A 187 -11.72 4.90 -18.90
CA LEU A 187 -11.93 4.02 -20.05
C LEU A 187 -10.66 3.25 -20.43
N ALA A 188 -9.48 3.88 -20.32
CA ALA A 188 -8.20 3.18 -20.50
C ALA A 188 -7.96 2.13 -19.41
N ALA A 189 -8.32 2.44 -18.16
CA ALA A 189 -8.14 1.53 -17.02
C ALA A 189 -8.87 0.19 -17.19
N VAL A 190 -10.08 0.20 -17.76
CA VAL A 190 -10.88 -1.02 -18.00
C VAL A 190 -10.49 -1.77 -19.26
N ALA A 191 -9.74 -1.13 -20.16
CA ALA A 191 -9.25 -1.73 -21.40
C ALA A 191 -7.87 -2.39 -21.24
N ALA A 192 -7.14 -2.07 -20.17
CA ALA A 192 -5.84 -2.62 -19.80
C ALA A 192 -5.92 -4.09 -19.34
#